data_AF-A0A1B6E8I1-F1
#
_entry.id   AF-A0A1B6E8I1-F1
#
_cell.length_a   1.000
_cell.length_b   1.000
_cell.length_c   1.000
_cell.angle_alpha   90.00
_cell.angle_beta   90.00
_cell.angle_gamma   90.00
#
_symmetry.space_group_name_H-M   'P 1'
#
loop_
_entity.id
_entity.type
_entity.pdbx_description
1 polymer ?
#
loop_
_entity_poly.entity_id
_entity_poly.type
_entity_poly.pdbx_seq_one_letter_code
_entity_poly.pdbx_strand_id
1 'polypeptide(L)'
;GNTKDQFFMTRNISETYRELYEALNGHKYGGFFLGMNPALMIRDPDLINKVVVQDFAHFSERGFIRSRGDDDLDSNLFTIDGEKWTYMKRKLMPLFSSAKLKMMFEIICGCGENTVKRIGDEVQSGGDLDSYAVVSVFANDIIANLSFGVDDCFDPQKFRCMVSKMMNPSRTQLFRVIFLILMPKVAQKLGFKNIPKHIDDYFSGLVKKAMAFRENNRVQRNDFLQLLINLRNKELAMLKRQGADS
;
A
#
# COMPACT_ATOMS: atom_id res chain seq x y z
N GLY A 1 2.02 -28.40 -7.47
CA GLY A 1 1.34 -27.89 -6.26
C GLY A 1 -0.09 -27.50 -6.60
N ASN A 2 -0.94 -27.36 -5.59
CA ASN A 2 -2.36 -27.02 -5.76
C ASN A 2 -2.59 -25.62 -6.36
N THR A 3 -1.56 -24.77 -6.40
CA THR A 3 -1.62 -23.43 -6.99
C THR A 3 -0.86 -23.31 -8.33
N LYS A 4 -0.59 -24.42 -9.02
CA LYS A 4 0.16 -24.41 -10.30
C LYS A 4 -0.50 -23.53 -11.37
N ASP A 5 -1.82 -23.42 -11.38
CA ASP A 5 -2.56 -22.63 -12.37
C ASP A 5 -2.37 -21.12 -12.15
N GLN A 6 -2.01 -20.71 -10.94
CA GLN A 6 -1.61 -19.33 -10.63
C GLN A 6 -0.25 -18.99 -11.27
N PHE A 7 0.67 -19.96 -11.38
CA PHE A 7 1.94 -19.77 -12.07
C PHE A 7 1.74 -19.52 -13.57
N PHE A 8 0.83 -20.27 -14.19
CA PHE A 8 0.51 -20.13 -15.61
C PHE A 8 -0.51 -19.02 -15.92
N MET A 9 -1.01 -18.32 -14.89
CA MET A 9 -2.06 -17.31 -15.01
C MET A 9 -3.31 -17.81 -15.75
N THR A 10 -3.59 -19.11 -15.67
CA THR A 10 -4.71 -19.76 -16.38
C THR A 10 -6.01 -19.69 -15.59
N ARG A 11 -5.93 -19.41 -14.28
CA ARG A 11 -7.09 -19.29 -13.38
C ARG A 11 -6.94 -18.12 -12.43
N ASN A 12 -8.08 -17.57 -12.01
CA ASN A 12 -8.10 -16.50 -11.02
C ASN A 12 -7.69 -17.03 -9.63
N ILE A 13 -6.95 -16.21 -8.89
CA ILE A 13 -6.44 -16.59 -7.57
C ILE A 13 -7.57 -16.89 -6.58
N SER A 14 -8.66 -16.10 -6.62
CA SER A 14 -9.81 -16.23 -5.72
C SER A 14 -10.60 -17.50 -5.99
N GLU A 15 -10.74 -17.89 -7.26
CA GLU A 15 -11.39 -19.16 -7.62
C GLU A 15 -10.60 -20.35 -7.09
N THR A 16 -9.27 -20.31 -7.21
CA THR A 16 -8.40 -21.36 -6.67
C THR A 16 -8.52 -21.45 -5.15
N TYR A 17 -8.51 -20.32 -4.44
CA TYR A 17 -8.69 -20.31 -2.98
C TYR A 17 -10.07 -20.77 -2.55
N ARG A 18 -11.13 -20.46 -3.31
CA ARG A 18 -12.48 -20.96 -3.07
C ARG A 18 -12.55 -22.48 -3.22
N GLU A 19 -12.01 -23.04 -4.31
CA GLU A 19 -11.96 -24.49 -4.53
C GLU A 19 -11.21 -25.20 -3.40
N LEU A 20 -10.07 -24.65 -2.96
CA LEU A 20 -9.31 -25.18 -1.81
C LEU A 20 -10.12 -25.13 -0.51
N TYR A 21 -10.84 -24.03 -0.28
CA TYR A 21 -11.70 -23.86 0.89
C TYR A 21 -12.84 -24.88 0.90
N GLU A 22 -13.53 -25.04 -0.23
CA GLU A 22 -14.63 -26.00 -0.40
C GLU A 22 -14.16 -27.45 -0.30
N ALA A 23 -12.99 -27.79 -0.83
CA ALA A 23 -12.40 -29.13 -0.74
C ALA A 23 -12.13 -29.58 0.70
N LEU A 24 -12.01 -28.64 1.65
CA LEU A 24 -11.78 -28.93 3.06
C LEU A 24 -13.08 -29.07 3.86
N ASN A 25 -14.26 -29.16 3.22
CA ASN A 25 -15.56 -29.19 3.90
C ASN A 25 -15.63 -30.28 4.98
N GLY A 26 -16.10 -29.90 6.17
CA GLY A 26 -16.08 -30.75 7.36
C GLY A 26 -14.80 -30.66 8.20
N HIS A 27 -13.75 -29.99 7.72
CA HIS A 27 -12.50 -29.78 8.47
C HIS A 27 -12.32 -28.32 8.92
N LYS A 28 -11.79 -28.15 10.13
CA LYS A 28 -11.50 -26.83 10.73
C LYS A 28 -10.34 -26.09 10.06
N TYR A 29 -9.43 -26.84 9.43
CA TYR A 29 -8.27 -26.33 8.71
C TYR A 29 -7.75 -27.40 7.73
N GLY A 30 -6.88 -26.99 6.81
CA GLY A 30 -6.20 -27.91 5.90
C GLY A 30 -4.94 -27.31 5.29
N GLY A 31 -4.00 -28.17 4.93
CA GLY A 31 -2.74 -27.77 4.30
C GLY A 31 -2.87 -27.69 2.78
N PHE A 32 -2.16 -26.73 2.18
CA PHE A 32 -1.95 -26.65 0.74
C PHE A 32 -0.55 -26.13 0.45
N PHE A 33 -0.11 -26.20 -0.80
CA PHE A 33 1.15 -25.61 -1.23
C PHE A 33 0.90 -24.36 -2.06
N LEU A 34 1.39 -23.22 -1.59
CA LEU A 34 1.52 -21.99 -2.37
C LEU A 34 2.88 -22.01 -3.08
N GLY A 35 2.88 -22.48 -4.32
CA GLY A 35 4.11 -22.74 -5.06
C GLY A 35 4.91 -23.87 -4.39
N MET A 36 6.10 -23.54 -3.89
CA MET A 36 6.94 -24.49 -3.14
C MET A 36 6.80 -24.35 -1.62
N ASN A 37 6.01 -23.40 -1.13
CA ASN A 37 5.88 -23.13 0.30
C ASN A 37 4.63 -23.85 0.86
N PRO A 38 4.75 -24.64 1.94
CA PRO A 38 3.59 -25.16 2.64
C PRO A 38 2.81 -24.01 3.29
N ALA A 39 1.50 -24.04 3.17
CA ALA A 39 0.58 -23.05 3.71
C ALA A 39 -0.59 -23.74 4.41
N LEU A 40 -1.13 -23.08 5.44
CA LEU A 40 -2.27 -23.56 6.21
C LEU A 40 -3.49 -22.69 5.91
N MET A 41 -4.58 -23.31 5.49
CA MET A 41 -5.88 -22.66 5.37
C MET A 41 -6.69 -22.93 6.64
N ILE A 42 -7.00 -21.88 7.39
CA ILE A 42 -7.82 -21.94 8.61
C ILE A 42 -9.25 -21.56 8.25
N ARG A 43 -10.23 -22.36 8.70
CA ARG A 43 -11.66 -22.15 8.39
C ARG A 43 -12.52 -21.92 9.62
N ASP A 44 -12.11 -22.50 10.74
CA ASP A 44 -12.80 -22.40 12.02
C ASP A 44 -12.62 -20.99 12.63
N PRO A 45 -13.72 -20.26 12.93
CA PRO A 45 -13.65 -18.90 13.45
C PRO A 45 -12.87 -18.77 14.76
N ASP A 46 -12.92 -19.77 15.64
CA ASP A 46 -12.20 -19.73 16.92
C ASP A 46 -10.69 -19.85 16.68
N LEU A 47 -10.27 -20.71 15.75
CA LEU A 47 -8.87 -20.78 15.31
C LEU A 47 -8.41 -19.50 14.61
N ILE A 48 -9.25 -18.89 13.77
CA ILE A 48 -8.94 -17.60 13.14
C ILE A 48 -8.75 -16.52 14.21
N ASN A 49 -9.66 -16.44 15.19
CA ASN A 49 -9.54 -15.50 16.31
C ASN A 49 -8.25 -15.74 17.11
N LYS A 50 -7.93 -17.00 17.38
CA LYS A 50 -6.71 -17.36 18.07
C LYS A 50 -5.46 -16.88 17.33
N VAL A 51 -5.37 -17.12 16.02
CA VAL A 51 -4.20 -16.72 15.20
C VAL A 51 -4.10 -15.21 15.00
N VAL A 52 -5.22 -14.54 14.69
CA VAL A 52 -5.22 -13.13 14.30
C VAL A 52 -5.26 -12.17 15.50
N VAL A 53 -5.76 -12.62 16.65
CA VAL A 53 -5.97 -11.78 17.85
C VAL A 53 -5.15 -12.29 19.04
N GLN A 54 -5.44 -13.50 19.52
CA GLN A 54 -4.92 -13.98 20.81
C GLN A 54 -3.40 -14.21 20.75
N ASP A 55 -2.95 -14.94 19.73
CA ASP A 55 -1.58 -15.38 19.55
C ASP A 55 -0.85 -14.62 18.43
N PHE A 56 -1.34 -13.43 18.05
CA PHE A 56 -0.80 -12.64 16.92
C PHE A 56 0.73 -12.42 17.01
N ALA A 57 1.28 -12.33 18.22
CA ALA A 57 2.73 -12.20 18.41
C ALA A 57 3.53 -13.32 17.73
N HIS A 58 3.00 -14.54 17.70
CA HIS A 58 3.60 -15.70 17.02
C HIS A 58 3.36 -15.71 15.50
N PHE A 59 2.37 -14.96 15.02
CA PHE A 59 1.94 -14.90 13.61
C PHE A 59 2.07 -13.49 13.03
N SER A 60 3.11 -12.76 13.47
CA SER A 60 3.30 -11.34 13.14
C SER A 60 3.94 -11.11 11.77
N GLU A 61 4.37 -12.17 11.08
CA GLU A 61 4.87 -12.13 9.71
C GLU A 61 3.73 -12.14 8.70
N ARG A 62 3.78 -11.25 7.70
CA ARG A 62 2.73 -11.09 6.68
C ARG A 62 2.94 -11.94 5.43
N GLY A 63 4.10 -12.59 5.31
CA GLY A 63 4.42 -13.44 4.16
C GLY A 63 4.73 -12.69 2.86
N PHE A 64 4.87 -11.36 2.90
CA PHE A 64 5.37 -10.59 1.77
C PHE A 64 6.89 -10.65 1.69
N ILE A 65 7.41 -10.79 0.48
CA ILE A 65 8.84 -10.91 0.25
C ILE A 65 9.44 -9.53 0.20
N ARG A 66 10.50 -9.32 0.97
CA ARG A 66 11.29 -8.10 0.90
C ARG A 66 12.30 -8.21 -0.23
N SER A 67 12.31 -7.21 -1.11
CA SER A 67 13.47 -6.91 -1.96
C SER A 67 14.71 -6.89 -1.07
N ARG A 68 15.80 -7.54 -1.49
CA ARG A 68 17.12 -7.27 -0.90
C ARG A 68 17.56 -5.90 -1.43
N GLY A 69 17.19 -4.83 -0.75
CA GLY A 69 17.59 -3.47 -1.10
C GLY A 69 16.81 -2.42 -0.34
N ASP A 70 17.43 -1.25 -0.20
CA ASP A 70 16.86 -0.02 0.38
C ASP A 70 15.88 0.65 -0.61
N ASP A 71 14.90 -0.10 -1.12
CA ASP A 71 13.82 0.50 -1.91
C ASP A 71 12.83 1.16 -0.94
N ASP A 72 12.78 2.49 -0.98
CA ASP A 72 12.02 3.34 -0.05
C ASP A 72 10.52 2.95 -0.05
N LEU A 73 9.93 2.67 -1.22
CA LEU A 73 8.52 2.25 -1.31
C LEU A 73 8.29 0.78 -0.92
N ASP A 74 9.31 -0.08 -0.99
CA ASP A 74 9.17 -1.50 -0.61
C ASP A 74 9.19 -1.67 0.93
N SER A 75 9.58 -0.64 1.67
CA SER A 75 9.59 -0.60 3.14
C SER A 75 8.38 0.14 3.71
N ASN A 76 7.18 -0.37 3.47
CA ASN A 76 5.92 0.24 3.91
C ASN A 76 5.15 -0.65 4.93
N LEU A 77 4.07 -0.13 5.53
CA LEU A 77 3.29 -0.84 6.56
C LEU A 77 2.69 -2.19 6.12
N PHE A 78 2.58 -2.44 4.82
CA PHE A 78 2.07 -3.72 4.29
C PHE A 78 3.17 -4.77 4.15
N THR A 79 4.43 -4.36 4.02
CA THR A 79 5.57 -5.24 3.73
C THR A 79 6.54 -5.39 4.90
N ILE A 80 6.54 -4.47 5.86
CA ILE A 80 7.31 -4.61 7.09
C ILE A 80 6.60 -5.53 8.08
N ASP A 81 7.38 -6.33 8.82
CA ASP A 81 6.89 -7.33 9.77
C ASP A 81 7.45 -7.14 11.19
N GLY A 82 6.89 -7.89 12.14
CA GLY A 82 7.39 -8.03 13.50
C GLY A 82 7.42 -6.73 14.31
N GLU A 83 8.51 -6.52 15.05
CA GLU A 83 8.68 -5.36 15.92
C GLU A 83 8.69 -4.04 15.14
N LYS A 84 9.32 -4.02 13.96
CA LYS A 84 9.35 -2.82 13.09
C LYS A 84 7.94 -2.43 12.67
N TRP A 85 7.12 -3.41 12.26
CA TRP A 85 5.71 -3.16 11.95
C TRP A 85 4.94 -2.63 13.14
N THR A 86 5.09 -3.27 14.30
CA THR A 86 4.40 -2.89 15.54
C THR A 86 4.76 -1.46 15.95
N TYR A 87 6.05 -1.12 15.87
CA TYR A 87 6.56 0.22 16.11
C TYR A 87 5.95 1.24 15.15
N MET A 88 6.05 1.00 13.85
CA MET A 88 5.55 1.92 12.82
C MET A 88 4.04 2.10 12.91
N LYS A 89 3.27 1.02 13.10
CA LYS A 89 1.82 1.07 13.30
C LYS A 89 1.49 1.96 14.50
N ARG A 90 2.12 1.74 15.65
CA ARG A 90 1.86 2.55 16.86
C ARG A 90 2.11 4.05 16.63
N LYS A 91 3.10 4.40 15.82
CA LYS A 91 3.43 5.80 15.49
C LYS A 91 2.46 6.42 14.48
N LEU A 92 1.97 5.64 13.51
CA LEU A 92 1.10 6.13 12.43
C LEU A 92 -0.39 6.14 12.80
N MET A 93 -0.87 5.20 13.62
CA MET A 93 -2.29 5.12 14.02
C MET A 93 -2.88 6.44 14.58
N PRO A 94 -2.16 7.23 15.42
CA PRO A 94 -2.67 8.51 15.92
C PRO A 94 -2.97 9.54 14.82
N LEU A 95 -2.31 9.43 13.66
CA LEU A 95 -2.55 10.32 12.51
C LEU A 95 -3.94 10.12 11.89
N PHE A 96 -4.59 8.99 12.17
CA PHE A 96 -5.93 8.64 11.71
C PHE A 96 -7.02 8.85 12.78
N SER A 97 -6.73 9.63 13.83
CA SER A 97 -7.77 10.02 14.81
C SER A 97 -8.84 10.91 14.18
N SER A 98 -10.06 10.88 14.75
CA SER A 98 -11.20 11.65 14.22
C SER A 98 -10.91 13.15 14.06
N ALA A 99 -10.11 13.74 14.96
CA ALA A 99 -9.71 15.14 14.85
C ALA A 99 -8.80 15.40 13.63
N LYS A 100 -7.87 14.48 13.34
CA LYS A 100 -6.98 14.59 12.17
C LYS A 100 -7.72 14.29 10.87
N LEU A 101 -8.63 13.33 10.88
CA LEU A 101 -9.51 13.05 9.75
C LEU A 101 -10.43 14.23 9.45
N LYS A 102 -11.03 14.85 10.48
CA LYS A 102 -11.86 16.05 10.32
C LYS A 102 -11.08 17.23 9.73
N MET A 103 -9.82 17.38 10.13
CA MET A 103 -8.93 18.40 9.58
C MET A 103 -8.68 18.20 8.07
N MET A 104 -8.57 16.95 7.61
CA MET A 104 -8.39 16.62 6.18
C MET A 104 -9.71 16.55 5.39
N PHE A 105 -10.86 16.60 6.08
CA PHE A 105 -12.18 16.35 5.48
C PHE A 105 -12.55 17.38 4.41
N GLU A 106 -12.21 18.65 4.61
CA GLU A 106 -12.47 19.72 3.63
C GLU A 106 -11.79 19.44 2.28
N ILE A 107 -10.57 18.90 2.30
CA ILE A 107 -9.84 18.52 1.09
C ILE A 107 -10.59 17.39 0.35
N ILE A 108 -11.09 16.41 1.09
CA ILE A 108 -11.84 15.26 0.55
C ILE A 108 -13.16 15.75 -0.09
N CYS A 109 -13.89 16.65 0.59
CA CYS A 109 -15.11 17.27 0.05
C CYS A 109 -14.83 18.03 -1.24
N GLY A 110 -13.78 18.84 -1.28
CA GLY A 110 -13.39 19.57 -2.51
C GLY A 110 -13.05 18.63 -3.67
N CYS A 111 -12.40 17.49 -3.42
CA CYS A 111 -12.20 16.46 -4.44
C CYS A 111 -13.54 15.86 -4.92
N GLY A 112 -14.51 15.70 -4.01
CA GLY A 112 -15.85 15.19 -4.30
C GLY A 112 -16.64 16.14 -5.20
N GLU A 113 -16.68 17.43 -4.86
CA GLU A 113 -17.35 18.47 -5.66
C GLU A 113 -16.77 18.55 -7.07
N ASN A 114 -15.44 18.52 -7.20
CA ASN A 114 -14.77 18.49 -8.50
C ASN A 114 -15.13 17.24 -9.31
N THR A 115 -15.30 16.09 -8.66
CA THR A 115 -15.70 14.85 -9.32
C THR A 115 -17.14 14.94 -9.81
N VAL A 116 -18.06 15.44 -8.98
CA VAL A 116 -19.47 15.65 -9.37
C VAL A 116 -19.57 16.60 -10.57
N LYS A 117 -18.77 17.68 -10.59
CA LYS A 117 -18.71 18.59 -11.72
C LYS A 117 -18.28 17.88 -13.01
N ARG A 118 -17.19 17.10 -12.97
CA ARG A 118 -16.70 16.34 -14.13
C ARG A 118 -17.75 15.35 -14.66
N ILE A 119 -18.44 14.65 -13.76
CA ILE A 119 -19.55 13.76 -14.13
C ILE A 119 -20.64 14.55 -14.86
N GLY A 120 -21.02 15.73 -14.34
CA GLY A 120 -22.01 16.59 -14.98
C GLY A 120 -21.60 17.03 -16.38
N ASP A 121 -20.33 17.42 -16.57
CA ASP A 121 -19.78 17.83 -17.86
C ASP A 121 -19.76 16.66 -18.88
N GLU A 122 -19.38 15.45 -18.45
CA GLU A 122 -19.37 14.25 -19.28
C GLU A 122 -20.78 13.81 -19.69
N VAL A 123 -21.75 13.84 -18.76
CA VAL A 123 -23.16 13.51 -19.06
C VAL A 123 -23.76 14.52 -20.05
N GLN A 124 -23.46 15.81 -19.91
CA GLN A 124 -23.93 16.83 -20.86
C GLN A 124 -23.35 16.63 -22.27
N SER A 125 -22.14 16.06 -22.37
CA SER A 125 -21.53 15.71 -23.66
C SER A 125 -22.20 14.49 -24.33
N GLY A 126 -23.15 13.84 -23.66
CA GLY A 126 -23.88 12.66 -24.17
C GLY A 126 -23.07 11.37 -24.13
N GLY A 127 -21.96 11.33 -23.38
CA GLY A 127 -21.10 10.15 -23.24
C GLY A 127 -21.55 9.19 -22.15
N ASP A 128 -21.20 7.91 -22.31
CA ASP A 128 -21.30 6.92 -21.24
C ASP A 128 -20.22 7.15 -20.19
N LEU A 129 -20.57 6.95 -18.91
CA LEU A 129 -19.65 7.09 -17.79
C LEU A 129 -19.01 5.76 -17.42
N ASP A 130 -17.68 5.69 -17.46
CA ASP A 130 -16.94 4.60 -16.84
C ASP A 130 -16.86 4.82 -15.32
N SER A 131 -17.70 4.12 -14.57
CA SER A 131 -17.74 4.17 -13.10
C SER A 131 -16.38 3.86 -12.44
N TYR A 132 -15.58 2.95 -13.01
CA TYR A 132 -14.26 2.64 -12.47
C TYR A 132 -13.29 3.80 -12.68
N ALA A 133 -13.32 4.41 -13.86
CA ALA A 133 -12.49 5.58 -14.15
C ALA A 133 -12.84 6.74 -13.21
N VAL A 134 -14.14 7.04 -13.03
CA VAL A 134 -14.63 8.10 -12.14
C VAL A 134 -14.13 7.89 -10.70
N VAL A 135 -14.34 6.70 -10.12
CA VAL A 135 -13.93 6.40 -8.73
C VAL A 135 -12.41 6.40 -8.60
N SER A 136 -11.68 5.87 -9.58
CA SER A 136 -10.22 5.86 -9.60
C SER A 136 -9.65 7.27 -9.63
N VAL A 137 -10.23 8.15 -10.45
CA VAL A 137 -9.86 9.57 -10.53
C VAL A 137 -10.10 10.27 -9.20
N PHE A 138 -11.26 10.06 -8.58
CA PHE A 138 -11.59 10.62 -7.28
C PHE A 138 -10.63 10.16 -6.18
N ALA A 139 -10.37 8.85 -6.07
CA ALA A 139 -9.43 8.30 -5.09
C ALA A 139 -8.01 8.84 -5.29
N ASN A 140 -7.56 8.94 -6.54
CA ASN A 140 -6.25 9.50 -6.87
C ASN A 140 -6.15 10.98 -6.53
N ASP A 141 -7.21 11.77 -6.77
CA ASP A 141 -7.25 13.18 -6.41
C ASP A 141 -7.20 13.39 -4.90
N ILE A 142 -7.88 12.55 -4.11
CA ILE A 142 -7.76 12.57 -2.65
C ILE A 142 -6.32 12.30 -2.23
N ILE A 143 -5.71 11.21 -2.71
CA ILE A 143 -4.34 10.82 -2.33
C ILE A 143 -3.36 11.93 -2.73
N ALA A 144 -3.50 12.47 -3.94
CA ALA A 144 -2.66 13.54 -4.44
C ALA A 144 -2.72 14.78 -3.54
N ASN A 145 -3.93 15.26 -3.24
CA ASN A 145 -4.12 16.47 -2.46
C ASN A 145 -3.72 16.29 -0.99
N LEU A 146 -3.98 15.13 -0.37
CA LEU A 146 -3.61 14.87 1.02
C LEU A 146 -2.12 14.58 1.20
N SER A 147 -1.48 13.92 0.23
CA SER A 147 -0.10 13.43 0.36
C SER A 147 0.94 14.38 -0.21
N PHE A 148 0.59 15.22 -1.18
CA PHE A 148 1.54 16.13 -1.79
C PHE A 148 1.11 17.58 -1.62
N GLY A 149 -0.19 17.84 -1.47
CA GLY A 149 -0.70 19.20 -1.66
C GLY A 149 -0.43 19.66 -3.10
N VAL A 150 -1.08 20.71 -3.55
CA VAL A 150 -0.73 21.33 -4.84
C VAL A 150 0.54 22.17 -4.64
N ASP A 151 1.63 21.52 -4.25
CA ASP A 151 2.97 22.11 -4.18
C ASP A 151 3.47 22.26 -5.64
N ASP A 152 4.19 23.34 -5.98
CA ASP A 152 4.62 23.64 -7.37
C ASP A 152 5.40 22.51 -8.05
N CYS A 153 5.91 21.54 -7.27
CA CYS A 153 6.61 20.37 -7.76
C CYS A 153 5.69 19.22 -8.22
N PHE A 154 4.38 19.33 -8.00
CA PHE A 154 3.39 18.31 -8.33
C PHE A 154 2.90 18.46 -9.78
N ASP A 155 3.12 17.40 -10.56
CA ASP A 155 2.58 17.25 -11.92
C ASP A 155 1.43 16.22 -11.89
N PRO A 156 0.16 16.66 -11.98
CA PRO A 156 -1.00 15.78 -11.91
C PRO A 156 -1.05 14.72 -13.02
N GLN A 157 -0.59 15.06 -14.24
CA GLN A 157 -0.62 14.14 -15.38
C GLN A 157 0.42 13.05 -15.21
N LYS A 158 1.64 13.43 -14.82
CA LYS A 158 2.72 12.47 -14.55
C LYS A 158 2.40 11.58 -13.35
N PHE A 159 1.78 12.13 -12.30
CA PHE A 159 1.31 11.37 -11.15
C PHE A 159 0.32 10.28 -11.57
N ARG A 160 -0.73 10.66 -12.33
CA ARG A 160 -1.73 9.70 -12.86
C ARG A 160 -1.10 8.62 -13.75
N CYS A 161 -0.12 8.98 -14.59
CA CYS A 161 0.62 8.03 -15.41
C CYS A 161 1.39 7.02 -14.55
N MET A 162 2.08 7.47 -13.49
CA MET A 162 2.84 6.59 -12.60
C MET A 162 1.93 5.68 -11.75
N VAL A 163 0.81 6.21 -11.25
CA VAL A 163 -0.21 5.41 -10.56
C VAL A 163 -0.80 4.36 -11.50
N SER A 164 -1.13 4.73 -12.74
CA SER A 164 -1.67 3.79 -13.74
C SER A 164 -0.68 2.66 -14.05
N LYS A 165 0.63 2.97 -14.20
CA LYS A 165 1.68 1.95 -14.39
C LYS A 165 1.85 1.03 -13.18
N MET A 166 1.57 1.52 -11.97
CA MET A 166 1.61 0.73 -10.74
C MET A 166 0.39 -0.20 -10.64
N MET A 167 -0.80 0.28 -11.00
CA MET A 167 -2.05 -0.49 -10.94
C MET A 167 -2.23 -1.47 -12.10
N ASN A 168 -1.65 -1.17 -13.27
CA ASN A 168 -1.72 -2.00 -14.47
C ASN A 168 -0.33 -2.53 -14.83
N PRO A 169 0.23 -3.47 -14.05
CA PRO A 169 1.54 -4.02 -14.34
C PRO A 169 1.55 -4.74 -15.69
N SER A 170 2.64 -4.61 -16.43
CA SER A 170 2.85 -5.37 -17.66
C SER A 170 2.94 -6.87 -17.38
N ARG A 171 2.70 -7.72 -18.40
CA ARG A 171 2.82 -9.18 -18.25
C ARG A 171 4.17 -9.62 -17.66
N THR A 172 5.25 -8.93 -18.03
CA THR A 172 6.59 -9.17 -17.48
C THR A 172 6.69 -8.82 -15.99
N GLN A 173 6.06 -7.72 -15.56
CA GLN A 173 6.01 -7.33 -14.15
C GLN A 173 5.15 -8.30 -13.35
N LEU A 174 3.99 -8.69 -13.88
CA LEU A 174 3.10 -9.67 -13.26
C LEU A 174 3.82 -11.02 -13.08
N PHE A 175 4.55 -11.47 -14.10
CA PHE A 175 5.36 -12.69 -13.99
C PHE A 175 6.43 -12.58 -12.88
N ARG A 176 7.09 -11.42 -12.74
CA ARG A 176 8.04 -11.18 -11.63
C ARG A 176 7.37 -11.26 -10.27
N VAL A 177 6.19 -10.66 -10.10
CA VAL A 177 5.42 -10.69 -8.85
C VAL A 177 5.00 -12.12 -8.50
N ILE A 178 4.48 -12.87 -9.47
CA ILE A 178 4.12 -14.28 -9.28
C ILE A 178 5.36 -15.11 -8.91
N PHE A 179 6.49 -14.87 -9.59
CA PHE A 179 7.74 -15.56 -9.31
C PHE A 179 8.29 -15.24 -7.91
N LEU A 180 8.14 -13.98 -7.46
CA LEU A 180 8.41 -13.59 -6.09
C LEU A 180 7.55 -14.45 -5.15
N ILE A 181 6.22 -14.37 -5.24
CA ILE A 181 5.29 -15.08 -4.33
C ILE A 181 5.56 -16.59 -4.25
N LEU A 182 5.78 -17.25 -5.40
CA LEU A 182 5.90 -18.71 -5.45
C LEU A 182 7.31 -19.23 -5.12
N MET A 183 8.35 -18.44 -5.40
CA MET A 183 9.77 -18.81 -5.25
C MET A 183 10.60 -17.70 -4.60
N PRO A 184 10.26 -17.29 -3.36
CA PRO A 184 10.80 -16.10 -2.69
C PRO A 184 12.33 -16.10 -2.59
N LYS A 185 12.89 -17.23 -2.15
CA LYS A 185 14.34 -17.39 -1.93
C LYS A 185 15.14 -17.29 -3.24
N VAL A 186 14.55 -17.71 -4.36
CA VAL A 186 15.20 -17.67 -5.68
C VAL A 186 15.07 -16.27 -6.26
N ALA A 187 13.88 -15.68 -6.22
CA ALA A 187 13.63 -14.32 -6.68
C ALA A 187 14.53 -13.29 -5.97
N GLN A 188 14.73 -13.46 -4.65
CA GLN A 188 15.62 -12.62 -3.86
C GLN A 188 17.09 -12.77 -4.27
N LYS A 189 17.54 -13.99 -4.62
CA LYS A 189 18.91 -14.22 -5.14
C LYS A 189 19.12 -13.60 -6.52
N LEU A 190 18.08 -13.57 -7.36
CA LEU A 190 18.10 -12.95 -8.69
C LEU A 190 17.93 -11.42 -8.65
N GLY A 191 17.76 -10.82 -7.47
CA GLY A 191 17.63 -9.38 -7.31
C GLY A 191 16.30 -8.82 -7.83
N PHE A 192 15.24 -9.63 -7.89
CA PHE A 192 13.93 -9.15 -8.29
C PHE A 192 13.36 -8.22 -7.21
N LYS A 193 12.86 -7.07 -7.66
CA LYS A 193 12.21 -6.05 -6.83
C LYS A 193 10.69 -6.11 -7.03
N ASN A 194 9.94 -5.88 -5.95
CA ASN A 194 8.47 -5.81 -6.01
C ASN A 194 8.02 -4.59 -6.82
N ILE A 195 8.69 -3.46 -6.63
CA ILE A 195 8.35 -2.19 -7.26
C ILE A 195 9.39 -1.86 -8.33
N PRO A 196 8.98 -1.54 -9.57
CA PRO A 196 9.90 -1.08 -10.60
C PRO A 196 10.64 0.19 -10.15
N LYS A 197 11.97 0.21 -10.31
CA LYS A 197 12.83 1.32 -9.86
C LYS A 197 12.36 2.71 -10.33
N HIS A 198 11.89 2.85 -11.56
CA HIS A 198 11.41 4.13 -12.07
C HIS A 198 10.15 4.67 -11.35
N ILE A 199 9.34 3.78 -10.77
CA ILE A 199 8.17 4.14 -9.96
C ILE A 199 8.63 4.56 -8.56
N ASP A 200 9.53 3.78 -7.97
CA ASP A 200 10.15 4.09 -6.67
C ASP A 200 10.87 5.44 -6.68
N ASP A 201 11.79 5.64 -7.64
CA ASP A 201 12.54 6.90 -7.79
C ASP A 201 11.61 8.11 -7.99
N TYR A 202 10.48 7.94 -8.69
CA TYR A 202 9.51 9.01 -8.92
C TYR A 202 8.79 9.42 -7.63
N PHE A 203 8.14 8.49 -6.94
CA PHE A 203 7.35 8.83 -5.74
C PHE A 203 8.25 9.24 -4.57
N SER A 204 9.36 8.53 -4.35
CA SER A 204 10.34 8.89 -3.32
C SER A 204 10.95 10.26 -3.60
N GLY A 205 11.25 10.56 -4.87
CA GLY A 205 11.69 11.90 -5.29
C GLY A 205 10.62 12.98 -5.10
N LEU A 206 9.35 12.67 -5.39
CA LEU A 206 8.24 13.61 -5.21
C LEU A 206 8.02 13.97 -3.74
N VAL A 207 8.00 12.98 -2.84
CA VAL A 207 7.90 13.20 -1.39
C VAL A 207 9.08 14.06 -0.89
N LYS A 208 10.31 13.73 -1.29
CA LYS A 208 11.52 14.48 -0.90
C LYS A 208 11.45 15.94 -1.36
N LYS A 209 10.98 16.20 -2.58
CA LYS A 209 10.78 17.56 -3.12
C LYS A 209 9.68 18.33 -2.38
N ALA A 210 8.53 17.72 -2.15
CA ALA A 210 7.43 18.35 -1.42
C ALA A 210 7.84 18.72 0.01
N MET A 211 8.54 17.81 0.70
CA MET A 211 9.08 18.08 2.04
C MET A 211 10.09 19.25 2.04
N ALA A 212 11.06 19.23 1.13
CA ALA A 212 12.07 20.29 1.03
C ALA A 212 11.44 21.65 0.70
N PHE A 213 10.45 21.68 -0.21
CA PHE A 213 9.70 22.88 -0.54
C PHE A 213 9.00 23.47 0.69
N ARG A 214 8.33 22.64 1.49
CA ARG A 214 7.61 23.10 2.68
C ARG A 214 8.56 23.58 3.78
N GLU A 215 9.68 22.90 3.99
CA GLU A 215 10.71 23.31 4.96
C GLU A 215 11.34 24.66 4.59
N ASN A 216 11.72 24.84 3.32
CA ASN A 216 12.37 26.06 2.84
C ASN A 216 11.42 27.28 2.83
N ASN A 217 10.15 27.07 2.46
CA ASN A 217 9.16 28.14 2.35
C ASN A 217 8.31 28.32 3.62
N ARG A 218 8.56 27.52 4.67
CA ARG A 218 7.80 27.52 5.93
C ARG A 218 6.29 27.34 5.75
N VAL A 219 5.91 26.56 4.74
CA VAL A 219 4.50 26.27 4.45
C VAL A 219 4.02 25.21 5.43
N GLN A 220 2.93 25.49 6.13
CA GLN A 220 2.20 24.49 6.91
C GLN A 220 0.82 24.26 6.33
N ARG A 221 0.49 23.00 6.08
CA ARG A 221 -0.81 22.58 5.57
C ARG A 221 -1.49 21.62 6.53
N ASN A 222 -2.80 21.65 6.49
CA ASN A 222 -3.65 20.72 7.23
C ASN A 222 -3.86 19.43 6.41
N ASP A 223 -2.75 18.74 6.07
CA ASP A 223 -2.75 17.55 5.23
C ASP A 223 -1.92 16.40 5.82
N PHE A 224 -1.97 15.24 5.17
CA PHE A 224 -1.33 14.03 5.68
C PHE A 224 0.20 14.13 5.66
N LEU A 225 0.78 14.77 4.64
CA LEU A 225 2.23 14.96 4.57
C LEU A 225 2.76 15.83 5.71
N GLN A 226 2.03 16.90 6.08
CA GLN A 226 2.42 17.71 7.23
C GLN A 226 2.38 16.91 8.53
N LEU A 227 1.40 16.02 8.69
CA LEU A 227 1.33 15.13 9.84
C LEU A 227 2.55 14.19 9.92
N LEU A 228 3.01 13.66 8.78
CA LEU A 228 4.22 12.84 8.70
C LEU A 228 5.49 13.63 9.00
N ILE A 229 5.63 14.85 8.47
CA ILE A 229 6.76 15.75 8.76
C ILE A 229 6.83 16.05 10.26
N ASN A 230 5.68 16.38 10.87
CA ASN A 230 5.59 16.69 12.30
C ASN A 230 5.96 15.48 13.16
N LEU A 231 5.49 14.28 12.78
CA LEU A 231 5.86 13.03 13.45
C LEU A 231 7.37 12.79 13.37
N ARG A 232 7.98 12.88 12.17
CA ARG A 232 9.42 12.72 11.97
C ARG A 232 10.23 13.71 12.82
N ASN A 233 9.85 14.98 12.81
CA ASN A 233 10.56 16.02 13.57
C ASN A 233 10.47 15.78 15.09
N LYS A 234 9.32 15.31 15.58
CA LYS A 234 9.14 14.91 16.98
C LYS A 234 10.05 13.74 17.37
N GLU A 235 10.16 12.71 16.53
CA GLU A 235 11.06 11.58 16.77
C GLU A 235 12.53 12.01 16.77
N LEU A 236 12.95 12.84 15.81
CA LEU A 236 14.31 13.37 15.75
C LEU A 236 14.67 14.19 17.00
N ALA A 237 13.73 14.98 17.51
CA ALA A 237 13.93 15.74 18.75
C ALA A 237 14.07 14.83 19.98
N MET A 238 13.32 13.72 20.05
CA MET A 238 13.45 12.73 21.12
C MET A 238 14.80 12.03 21.08
N LEU A 239 15.25 11.60 19.90
CA LEU A 239 16.55 10.94 19.72
C LEU A 239 17.72 11.85 20.10
N LYS A 240 17.66 13.13 19.73
CA LYS A 240 18.69 14.12 20.11
C LYS A 240 18.78 14.33 21.63
N ARG A 241 17.66 14.23 22.35
CA ARG A 241 17.66 14.34 23.82
C ARG A 241 18.27 13.08 24.45
N GLN A 242 17.86 11.90 23.99
CA GLN A 242 18.39 10.62 24.49
C GLN A 242 19.89 10.46 24.24
N GLY A 243 20.41 10.97 23.12
CA GLY A 243 21.85 10.97 22.83
C GLY A 243 22.65 12.11 23.49
N ALA A 244 21.98 13.09 24.10
CA ALA A 244 22.63 14.15 24.88
C ALA A 244 22.72 13.80 26.38
N ASP A 245 21.88 12.87 26.84
CA ASP A 245 21.84 12.34 28.22
C ASP A 245 22.69 11.05 28.38
N SER A 246 23.43 10.63 27.34
CA SER A 246 24.29 9.44 27.28
C SER A 246 25.74 9.81 26.99
#